data_AF-A0A1W9XH94-F1
#
_entry.id   AF-A0A1W9XH94-F1
#
_cell.length_a   1.000
_cell.length_b   1.000
_cell.length_c   1.000
_cell.angle_alpha   90.00
_cell.angle_beta   90.00
_cell.angle_gamma   90.00
#
_symmetry.space_group_name_H-M   'P 1'
#
loop_
_entity.id
_entity.type
_entity.pdbx_description
1 polymer ?
#
loop_
_entity_poly.entity_id
_entity_poly.type
_entity_poly.pdbx_seq_one_letter_code
_entity_poly.pdbx_strand_id
1 'polypeptide(L)'
;MIYKNLIELAEQLESMISDGVQLIHGGNLFDWNDTVIPELIEKINDQKELSDCQALKSGDVLINTVTKEEATVSNTDDDNVYIEPINQLIKYGKKEISKHYALKKRA
;
A
#
# COMPACT_ATOMS: atom_id res chain seq x y z
N MET A 1 -1.54 -14.41 -10.55
CA MET A 1 -0.26 -15.13 -10.27
C MET A 1 0.95 -14.23 -10.51
N ILE A 2 1.07 -13.58 -11.69
CA ILE A 2 2.18 -12.67 -12.03
C ILE A 2 2.37 -11.54 -11.00
N TYR A 3 1.28 -10.93 -10.53
CA TYR A 3 1.33 -9.79 -9.62
C TYR A 3 1.92 -10.12 -8.23
N LYS A 4 1.61 -11.32 -7.70
CA LYS A 4 2.15 -11.78 -6.42
C LYS A 4 3.67 -11.96 -6.48
N ASN A 5 4.17 -12.51 -7.60
CA ASN A 5 5.60 -12.71 -7.80
C ASN A 5 6.37 -11.38 -7.92
N LEU A 6 5.73 -10.33 -8.44
CA LEU A 6 6.35 -8.99 -8.54
C LEU A 6 6.48 -8.32 -7.18
N ILE A 7 5.48 -8.47 -6.30
CA ILE A 7 5.55 -7.97 -4.93
C ILE A 7 6.64 -8.71 -4.14
N GLU A 8 6.66 -10.04 -4.20
CA GLU A 8 7.69 -10.84 -3.53
C GLU A 8 9.10 -10.48 -4.03
N LEU A 9 9.25 -10.18 -5.31
CA LEU A 9 10.52 -9.71 -5.88
C LEU A 9 10.92 -8.34 -5.34
N ALA A 10 9.98 -7.39 -5.24
CA ALA A 10 10.25 -6.06 -4.69
C ALA A 10 10.71 -6.15 -3.22
N GLU A 11 10.02 -6.95 -2.40
CA GLU A 11 10.38 -7.18 -1.00
C GLU A 11 11.79 -7.79 -0.85
N GLN A 12 12.14 -8.74 -1.72
CA GLN A 12 13.49 -9.32 -1.74
C GLN A 12 14.56 -8.30 -2.10
N LEU A 13 14.30 -7.44 -3.09
CA LEU A 13 15.24 -6.39 -3.49
C LEU A 13 15.43 -5.34 -2.39
N GLU A 14 14.36 -4.92 -1.70
CA GLU A 14 14.46 -4.04 -0.53
C GLU A 14 15.30 -4.66 0.59
N SER A 15 15.11 -5.95 0.88
CA SER A 15 15.94 -6.66 1.86
C SER A 15 17.41 -6.63 1.48
N MET A 16 17.74 -6.90 0.20
CA MET A 16 19.13 -6.89 -0.27
C MET A 16 19.78 -5.50 -0.15
N ILE A 17 19.02 -4.44 -0.44
CA ILE A 17 19.49 -3.06 -0.26
C ILE A 17 19.77 -2.79 1.22
N SER A 18 18.84 -3.15 2.11
CA SER A 18 18.97 -2.95 3.56
C SER A 18 20.13 -3.75 4.17
N ASP A 19 20.38 -4.95 3.65
CA ASP A 19 21.50 -5.81 4.08
C ASP A 19 22.86 -5.31 3.55
N GLY A 20 22.87 -4.24 2.75
CA GLY A 20 24.08 -3.66 2.19
C GLY A 20 24.72 -4.51 1.10
N VAL A 21 23.93 -5.34 0.41
CA VAL A 21 24.40 -6.13 -0.74
C VAL A 21 24.92 -5.17 -1.81
N GLN A 22 26.05 -5.49 -2.43
CA GLN A 22 26.66 -4.63 -3.44
C GLN A 22 26.18 -5.00 -4.85
N LEU A 23 25.82 -4.00 -5.64
CA LEU A 23 25.48 -4.18 -7.04
C LEU A 23 26.76 -4.12 -7.89
N ILE A 24 27.07 -5.21 -8.61
CA ILE A 24 28.28 -5.31 -9.45
C ILE A 24 27.87 -5.61 -10.88
N HIS A 25 28.30 -4.77 -11.83
CA HIS A 25 28.11 -4.98 -13.26
C HIS A 25 29.38 -4.64 -14.04
N GLY A 26 29.86 -5.59 -14.86
CA GLY A 26 31.08 -5.40 -15.65
C GLY A 26 32.34 -5.12 -14.82
N GLY A 27 32.39 -5.60 -13.57
CA GLY A 27 33.49 -5.34 -12.64
C GLY A 27 33.43 -4.00 -11.90
N ASN A 28 32.41 -3.18 -12.17
CA ASN A 28 32.20 -1.91 -11.48
C ASN A 28 31.14 -2.06 -10.40
N LEU A 29 31.36 -1.34 -9.29
CA LEU A 29 30.41 -1.25 -8.19
C LEU A 29 29.46 -0.07 -8.44
N PHE A 30 28.17 -0.31 -8.25
CA PHE A 30 27.11 0.69 -8.40
C PHE A 30 26.41 0.90 -7.06
N ASP A 31 26.06 2.15 -6.77
CA ASP A 31 25.12 2.47 -5.71
C ASP A 31 23.71 2.11 -6.18
N TRP A 32 22.90 1.52 -5.30
CA TRP A 32 21.50 1.21 -5.59
C TRP A 32 20.69 2.46 -5.92
N ASN A 33 21.00 3.57 -5.25
CA ASN A 33 20.32 4.86 -5.44
C ASN A 33 20.55 5.46 -6.84
N ASP A 34 21.63 5.05 -7.52
CA ASP A 34 21.94 5.47 -8.88
C ASP A 34 21.20 4.64 -9.94
N THR A 35 20.48 3.58 -9.53
CA THR A 35 19.72 2.72 -10.43
C THR A 35 18.24 3.08 -10.49
N VAL A 36 17.53 2.56 -11.47
CA VAL A 36 16.05 2.65 -11.57
C VAL A 36 15.31 1.73 -10.60
N ILE A 37 16.03 0.86 -9.87
CA ILE A 37 15.42 -0.19 -9.04
C ILE A 37 14.61 0.39 -7.87
N PRO A 38 15.11 1.38 -7.10
CA PRO A 38 14.33 1.99 -6.01
C PRO A 38 12.99 2.59 -6.49
N GLU A 39 13.00 3.29 -7.63
CA GLU A 39 11.77 3.87 -8.21
C GLU A 39 10.77 2.77 -8.65
N LEU A 40 11.28 1.63 -9.15
CA LEU A 40 10.42 0.50 -9.53
C LEU A 40 9.81 -0.19 -8.30
N ILE A 41 10.59 -0.34 -7.22
CA ILE A 41 10.10 -0.86 -5.94
C ILE A 41 8.98 0.04 -5.40
N GLU A 42 9.19 1.36 -5.38
CA GLU A 42 8.19 2.34 -4.94
C GLU A 42 6.89 2.21 -5.76
N LYS A 43 6.98 2.13 -7.09
CA LYS A 43 5.82 1.92 -7.96
C LYS A 43 5.09 0.60 -7.70
N ILE A 44 5.82 -0.48 -7.38
CA ILE A 44 5.21 -1.77 -7.05
C ILE A 44 4.50 -1.69 -5.69
N ASN A 45 5.12 -1.03 -4.71
CA ASN A 45 4.54 -0.82 -3.38
C ASN A 45 3.28 0.07 -3.44
N ASP A 46 3.29 1.16 -4.21
CA ASP A 46 2.11 1.99 -4.47
C ASP A 46 0.96 1.18 -5.10
N GLN A 47 1.31 0.27 -6.02
CA GLN A 47 0.32 -0.61 -6.62
C GLN A 47 -0.16 -1.70 -5.66
N LYS A 48 0.69 -2.18 -4.73
CA LYS A 48 0.31 -3.11 -3.66
C LYS A 48 -0.71 -2.46 -2.74
N GLU A 49 -0.48 -1.21 -2.32
CA GLU A 49 -1.46 -0.44 -1.53
C GLU A 49 -2.78 -0.25 -2.28
N LEU A 50 -2.71 -0.01 -3.59
CA LEU A 50 -3.87 0.04 -4.48
C LEU A 50 -4.61 -1.30 -4.63
N SER A 51 -3.88 -2.41 -4.57
CA SER A 51 -4.40 -3.77 -4.71
C SER A 51 -5.04 -4.26 -3.41
N ASP A 52 -4.50 -3.89 -2.27
CA ASP A 52 -5.13 -4.11 -0.96
C ASP A 52 -6.35 -3.20 -0.75
N CYS A 53 -6.43 -2.09 -1.51
CA CYS A 53 -7.64 -1.26 -1.64
C CYS A 53 -8.67 -1.80 -2.64
N GLN A 54 -8.44 -2.94 -3.32
CA GLN A 54 -9.51 -3.64 -4.05
C GLN A 54 -10.51 -4.27 -3.07
N ALA A 55 -11.82 -4.11 -3.21
CA ALA A 55 -12.55 -2.87 -3.30
C ALA A 55 -13.24 -2.76 -1.94
N LEU A 56 -13.01 -1.68 -1.19
CA LEU A 56 -13.81 -1.42 0.00
C LEU A 56 -15.29 -1.41 -0.40
N LYS A 57 -16.14 -2.02 0.43
CA LYS A 57 -17.59 -2.08 0.19
C LYS A 57 -18.33 -1.43 1.34
N SER A 58 -19.50 -0.89 1.07
CA SER A 58 -20.44 -0.49 2.12
C SER A 58 -20.60 -1.64 3.13
N GLY A 59 -20.41 -1.34 4.41
CA GLY A 59 -20.43 -2.29 5.52
C GLY A 59 -19.06 -2.80 5.99
N ASP A 60 -17.98 -2.61 5.21
CA ASP A 60 -16.63 -2.95 5.67
C ASP A 60 -16.26 -2.12 6.92
N VAL A 61 -15.63 -2.76 7.91
CA VAL A 61 -15.16 -2.12 9.14
C VAL A 61 -13.65 -1.90 9.03
N LEU A 62 -13.26 -0.65 9.15
CA LEU A 62 -11.88 -0.18 9.15
C LEU A 62 -11.45 0.18 10.56
N ILE A 63 -10.15 0.12 10.81
CA ILE A 63 -9.52 0.60 12.04
C ILE A 63 -8.49 1.66 11.70
N ASN A 64 -8.56 2.82 12.36
CA ASN A 64 -7.57 3.88 12.20
C ASN A 64 -6.21 3.38 12.72
N THR A 65 -5.16 3.53 11.93
CA THR A 65 -3.83 3.00 12.26
C THR A 65 -3.18 3.73 13.44
N VAL A 66 -3.53 5.00 13.66
CA VAL A 66 -3.01 5.87 14.73
C VAL A 66 -3.90 5.84 15.97
N THR A 67 -5.19 6.19 15.83
CA THR A 67 -6.10 6.33 16.98
C THR A 67 -6.68 5.01 17.47
N LYS A 68 -6.59 3.94 16.65
CA LYS A 68 -7.22 2.62 16.89
C LYS A 68 -8.74 2.63 16.94
N GLU A 69 -9.37 3.74 16.57
CA GLU A 69 -10.83 3.85 16.49
C GLU A 69 -11.37 3.13 15.25
N GLU A 70 -12.59 2.59 15.37
CA GLU A 70 -13.28 1.92 14.28
C GLU A 70 -14.09 2.90 13.44
N ALA A 71 -14.12 2.66 12.14
CA ALA A 71 -14.96 3.38 11.19
C ALA A 71 -15.61 2.39 10.23
N THR A 72 -16.87 2.62 9.89
CA THR A 72 -17.59 1.79 8.93
C THR A 72 -17.62 2.49 7.58
N VAL A 73 -17.37 1.74 6.51
CA VAL A 73 -17.58 2.23 5.13
C VAL A 73 -19.08 2.34 4.90
N SER A 74 -19.57 3.55 4.69
CA SER A 74 -20.98 3.80 4.41
C SER A 74 -21.26 3.72 2.90
N ASN A 75 -20.37 4.24 2.06
CA ASN A 75 -20.51 4.18 0.60
C ASN A 75 -19.16 4.19 -0.13
N THR A 76 -19.16 3.78 -1.40
CA THR A 76 -18.01 3.89 -2.32
C THR A 76 -18.46 4.34 -3.70
N ASP A 77 -17.76 5.29 -4.30
CA ASP A 77 -17.90 5.65 -5.72
C ASP A 77 -16.66 5.20 -6.51
N ASP A 78 -16.49 5.62 -7.77
CA ASP A 78 -15.38 5.19 -8.61
C ASP A 78 -14.01 5.56 -8.02
N ASP A 79 -13.91 6.72 -7.37
CA ASP A 79 -12.63 7.28 -6.90
C ASP A 79 -12.51 7.38 -5.37
N ASN A 80 -13.63 7.32 -4.65
CA ASN A 80 -13.71 7.68 -3.24
C ASN A 80 -14.39 6.63 -2.38
N VAL A 81 -14.07 6.68 -1.09
CA VAL A 81 -14.68 5.91 -0.02
C VAL A 81 -15.19 6.87 1.04
N TYR A 82 -16.41 6.64 1.49
CA TYR A 82 -17.06 7.42 2.54
C TYR A 82 -17.11 6.55 3.80
N ILE A 83 -16.58 7.08 4.89
CA ILE A 83 -16.53 6.39 6.19
C ILE A 83 -17.19 7.23 7.27
N GLU A 84 -17.72 6.59 8.30
CA GLU A 84 -18.38 7.25 9.43
C GLU A 84 -17.66 6.99 10.75
N PRO A 85 -16.54 7.68 11.04
CA PRO A 85 -16.01 7.75 12.39
C PRO A 85 -16.93 8.63 13.26
N ILE A 86 -17.43 8.07 14.36
CA ILE A 86 -18.07 8.81 15.47
C ILE A 86 -19.10 9.84 14.97
N ASN A 87 -20.09 9.37 14.19
CA ASN A 87 -21.22 10.16 13.66
C ASN A 87 -20.86 11.29 12.68
N GLN A 88 -19.65 11.31 12.12
CA GLN A 88 -19.29 12.25 11.04
C GLN A 88 -18.91 11.48 9.77
N LEU A 89 -19.55 11.83 8.64
CA LEU A 89 -19.18 11.28 7.34
C LEU A 89 -17.91 11.96 6.82
N ILE A 90 -16.85 11.19 6.61
CA ILE A 90 -15.58 11.66 6.05
C ILE A 90 -15.35 10.98 4.70
N LYS A 91 -14.90 11.77 3.72
CA LYS A 91 -14.57 11.33 2.37
C LYS A 91 -13.06 11.17 2.23
N TYR A 92 -12.62 10.02 1.73
CA TYR A 92 -11.23 9.76 1.36
C TYR A 92 -11.13 9.32 -0.10
N GLY A 93 -10.05 9.72 -0.78
CA GLY A 93 -9.67 9.05 -2.03
C GLY A 93 -9.30 7.59 -1.74
N LYS A 94 -9.66 6.66 -2.63
CA LYS A 94 -9.36 5.21 -2.46
C LYS A 94 -7.88 4.92 -2.23
N LYS A 95 -6.99 5.74 -2.78
CA LYS A 95 -5.52 5.62 -2.60
C LYS A 95 -5.01 6.21 -1.28
N GLU A 96 -5.80 7.06 -0.64
CA GLU A 96 -5.39 7.77 0.58
C GLU A 96 -5.92 7.09 1.84
N ILE A 97 -7.02 6.34 1.73
CA ILE A 97 -7.62 5.67 2.89
C ILE A 97 -6.67 4.64 3.51
N SER A 98 -5.86 3.93 2.71
CA SER A 98 -4.84 2.99 3.17
C SER A 98 -3.79 3.62 4.08
N LYS A 99 -3.50 4.92 3.90
CA LYS A 99 -2.52 5.65 4.71
C LYS A 99 -2.98 5.84 6.16
N HIS A 100 -4.30 5.83 6.39
CA HIS A 100 -4.90 6.15 7.68
C HIS A 100 -5.65 4.98 8.31
N TYR A 101 -6.09 4.02 7.50
CA TYR A 101 -7.00 2.96 7.92
C TYR A 101 -6.57 1.60 7.37
N ALA A 102 -6.72 0.58 8.21
CA ALA A 102 -6.58 -0.82 7.82
C ALA A 102 -7.94 -1.53 7.87
N LEU A 103 -8.17 -2.49 6.98
CA LEU A 103 -9.39 -3.31 7.01
C LEU A 103 -9.36 -4.23 8.23
N LYS A 104 -10.34 -4.09 9.13
CA LYS A 104 -10.50 -4.95 10.32
C LYS A 104 -11.41 -6.13 10.03
N LYS A 105 -12.55 -5.88 9.39
CA LYS A 105 -13.57 -6.89 9.12
C LYS A 105 -14.29 -6.58 7.82
N ARG A 106 -14.58 -7.62 7.05
CA ARG A 106 -15.42 -7.57 5.85
C ARG A 106 -16.85 -8.01 6.18
N ALA A 107 -17.83 -7.30 5.64
CA ALA A 107 -19.25 -7.63 5.77
C ALA A 107 -19.65 -8.83 4.89
#